data_AF-A0AAJ1TKR4-F1
#
_entry.id   AF-A0AAJ1TKR4-F1
#
_cell.length_a   1.000
_cell.length_b   1.000
_cell.length_c   1.000
_cell.angle_alpha   90.00
_cell.angle_beta   90.00
_cell.angle_gamma   90.00
#
_symmetry.space_group_name_H-M   'P 1'
#
loop_
_entity.id
_entity.type
_entity.pdbx_description
1 polymer ?
#
loop_
_entity_poly.entity_id
_entity_poly.type
_entity_poly.pdbx_seq_one_letter_code
_entity_poly.pdbx_strand_id
1 'polypeptide(L)' 'MKGPDLLEFSRIYSENGFDSSRKAIGNTLYLVARTVCSFANACYGIERTIPVCIAFHDQDPILRISRD' A
#
# COMPACT_ATOMS: atom_id res chain seq x y z
N MET A 1 -12.16 -2.81 15.46
CA MET A 1 -11.65 -1.63 14.71
C MET A 1 -12.09 -1.82 13.26
N LYS A 2 -13.00 -1.00 12.73
CA LYS A 2 -13.39 -1.08 11.32
C LYS A 2 -12.34 -0.33 10.51
N GLY A 3 -11.40 -1.06 9.91
CA GLY A 3 -10.52 -0.48 8.90
C GLY A 3 -11.33 0.03 7.71
N PRO A 4 -10.71 0.80 6.80
CA PRO A 4 -11.38 1.22 5.57
C PRO A 4 -11.95 -0.01 4.85
N ASP A 5 -13.27 -0.04 4.72
CA ASP A 5 -14.03 -1.20 4.24
C ASP A 5 -14.03 -1.23 2.70
N LEU A 6 -12.85 -1.45 2.12
CA LEU A 6 -12.65 -1.60 0.68
C LEU A 6 -12.72 -3.08 0.31
N LEU A 7 -13.91 -3.67 0.49
CA LEU A 7 -14.20 -5.09 0.27
C LEU A 7 -13.69 -5.61 -1.09
N GLU A 8 -13.80 -4.79 -2.13
CA GLU A 8 -13.33 -5.09 -3.48
C GLU A 8 -11.83 -5.41 -3.55
N PHE A 9 -10.96 -4.70 -2.82
CA PHE A 9 -9.53 -4.99 -2.81
C PHE A 9 -9.18 -6.19 -1.95
N SER A 10 -9.96 -6.44 -0.89
CA SER A 10 -9.80 -7.68 -0.11
C SER A 10 -10.12 -8.91 -0.97
N ARG A 11 -11.11 -8.83 -1.87
CA ARG A 11 -11.45 -9.92 -2.79
C ARG A 11 -10.33 -10.21 -3.78
N ILE A 12 -9.64 -9.18 -4.28
CA ILE A 12 -8.47 -9.35 -5.16
C ILE A 12 -7.36 -10.15 -4.44
N TYR A 13 -7.16 -9.95 -3.13
CA TYR A 13 -6.26 -10.74 -2.31
C TYR A 13 -6.74 -12.19 -2.12
N SER A 14 -8.04 -12.39 -1.91
CA SER A 14 -8.62 -13.72 -1.62
C SER A 14 -8.52 -14.71 -2.78
N GLU A 15 -8.50 -14.24 -4.04
CA GLU A 15 -8.64 -15.12 -5.20
C GLU A 15 -7.40 -15.96 -5.52
N ASN A 16 -6.18 -15.46 -5.29
CA ASN A 16 -4.96 -16.14 -5.78
C ASN A 16 -3.76 -16.05 -4.81
N GLY A 17 -3.95 -15.61 -3.56
CA GLY A 17 -2.83 -15.34 -2.65
C GLY A 17 -1.93 -14.19 -3.16
N PHE A 18 -0.68 -14.13 -2.68
CA PHE A 18 0.23 -13.01 -2.95
C PHE A 18 1.08 -13.21 -4.22
N ASP A 19 1.67 -14.38 -4.39
CA ASP A 19 2.69 -14.66 -5.41
C ASP A 19 2.53 -16.02 -6.11
N SER A 20 1.45 -16.75 -5.81
CA SER A 20 1.24 -18.12 -6.29
C SER A 20 1.06 -18.27 -7.80
N SER A 21 0.83 -17.17 -8.53
CA SER A 21 0.66 -17.14 -9.98
C SER A 21 1.04 -15.77 -10.56
N ARG A 22 1.24 -15.68 -11.88
CA ARG A 22 1.47 -14.39 -12.56
C ARG A 22 0.35 -13.37 -12.30
N LYS A 23 -0.89 -13.84 -12.20
CA LYS A 23 -2.04 -12.99 -11.86
C LYS A 23 -1.92 -12.50 -10.41
N ALA A 24 -1.57 -13.38 -9.47
CA ALA A 24 -1.36 -13.00 -8.06
C ALA A 24 -0.26 -11.95 -7.90
N ILE A 25 0.89 -12.14 -8.56
CA ILE A 25 2.01 -11.18 -8.57
C ILE A 25 1.54 -9.82 -9.10
N GLY A 26 0.83 -9.80 -10.23
CA GLY A 26 0.31 -8.57 -10.83
C GLY A 26 -0.70 -7.85 -9.91
N ASN A 27 -1.59 -8.61 -9.26
CA ASN A 27 -2.53 -8.08 -8.28
C ASN A 27 -1.81 -7.47 -7.07
N THR A 28 -0.80 -8.16 -6.51
CA THR A 28 0.00 -7.67 -5.39
C THR A 28 0.70 -6.35 -5.75
N LEU A 29 1.38 -6.29 -6.90
CA LEU A 29 2.03 -5.07 -7.39
C LEU A 29 1.04 -3.92 -7.56
N TYR A 30 -0.14 -4.19 -8.14
CA TYR A 30 -1.19 -3.20 -8.31
C TYR A 30 -1.68 -2.62 -6.98
N LEU A 31 -1.93 -3.48 -5.99
CA LEU A 31 -2.43 -3.08 -4.68
C LEU A 31 -1.38 -2.29 -3.89
N VAL A 32 -0.10 -2.68 -3.97
CA VAL A 32 1.02 -1.92 -3.39
C VAL A 32 1.13 -0.53 -4.04
N ALA A 33 1.17 -0.46 -5.37
CA ALA A 33 1.27 0.82 -6.08
C ALA A 33 0.11 1.76 -5.76
N ARG A 34 -1.12 1.26 -5.75
CA ARG A 34 -2.32 2.00 -5.34
C ARG A 34 -2.16 2.55 -3.92
N THR A 35 -1.69 1.73 -2.99
CA THR A 35 -1.53 2.11 -1.58
C THR A 35 -0.49 3.22 -1.43
N VAL A 36 0.65 3.11 -2.11
CA VAL A 36 1.70 4.15 -2.13
C VAL A 36 1.17 5.46 -2.72
N CYS A 37 0.46 5.41 -3.85
CA CYS A 37 -0.13 6.61 -4.46
C CYS A 37 -1.18 7.27 -3.55
N SER A 38 -2.07 6.46 -2.94
CA SER A 38 -3.08 6.97 -2.01
C SER A 38 -2.45 7.59 -0.77
N PHE A 39 -1.40 6.96 -0.24
CA PHE A 39 -0.62 7.50 0.87
C PHE A 39 0.00 8.83 0.48
N ALA A 40 0.72 8.91 -0.66
CA ALA A 40 1.34 10.14 -1.15
C ALA A 40 0.32 11.27 -1.36
N ASN A 41 -0.87 10.98 -1.88
CA ASN A 41 -1.92 12.00 -2.04
C ASN A 41 -2.43 12.50 -0.68
N ALA A 42 -2.69 11.60 0.27
CA ALA A 42 -3.03 11.99 1.64
C ALA A 42 -1.89 12.79 2.30
N CYS A 43 -0.65 12.50 1.91
CA CYS A 43 0.52 13.24 2.38
C CYS A 43 0.53 14.69 1.90
N TYR A 44 0.26 14.92 0.62
CA TYR A 44 0.24 16.26 0.03
C TYR A 44 -0.94 17.12 0.50
N GLY A 45 -2.04 16.50 0.94
CA GLY A 45 -3.24 17.18 1.38
C GLY A 45 -3.19 17.75 2.81
N ILE A 46 -2.08 17.59 3.54
CA ILE A 46 -1.93 18.06 4.92
C ILE A 46 -0.62 18.84 5.11
N GLU A 47 -0.64 19.92 5.89
CA GLU A 47 0.58 20.51 6.42
C GLU A 47 1.23 19.55 7.43
N ARG A 48 2.55 19.37 7.32
CA ARG A 48 3.28 18.35 8.07
C ARG A 48 4.36 18.98 8.92
N THR A 49 4.22 18.80 10.23
CA THR A 49 5.26 19.09 11.22
C THR A 49 6.03 17.85 11.64
N ILE A 50 5.56 16.65 11.26
CA ILE A 50 6.21 15.36 11.57
C ILE A 50 6.43 14.53 10.30
N PRO A 51 7.54 13.77 10.23
CA PRO A 51 7.75 12.78 9.17
C PRO A 51 6.70 11.67 9.26
N VAL A 52 6.10 11.30 8.13
CA VAL A 52 5.16 10.18 8.02
C VAL A 52 5.72 9.17 7.03
N CYS A 53 5.80 7.90 7.43
CA CYS A 53 6.35 6.81 6.62
C CYS A 53 5.33 5.68 6.48
N ILE A 54 5.44 4.90 5.40
CA ILE A 54 4.71 3.65 5.20
C ILE A 54 5.71 2.51 5.11
N ALA A 55 5.36 1.38 5.72
CA ALA A 55 6.16 0.15 5.70
C ALA A 55 5.26 -1.01 5.27
N PHE A 56 5.86 -1.98 4.57
CA PHE A 56 5.21 -3.24 4.26
C PHE A 56 5.74 -4.29 5.23
N HIS A 57 4.86 -5.12 5.78
CA HIS A 57 5.26 -6.20 6.68
C HIS A 57 6.26 -7.12 5.96
N ASP A 58 7.33 -7.51 6.65
CA ASP A 58 8.44 -8.33 6.13
C ASP A 58 9.37 -7.65 5.10
N GLN A 59 9.29 -6.33 4.91
CA GLN A 59 10.29 -5.55 4.19
C GLN A 59 11.20 -4.79 5.17
N ASP A 60 12.41 -5.30 5.40
CA ASP A 60 13.52 -4.57 6.00
C ASP A 60 14.30 -3.82 4.89
N PRO A 61 13.68 -2.82 4.23
CA PRO A 61 13.67 -1.49 4.83
C PRO A 61 12.37 -0.67 4.66
N ILE A 62 12.20 0.31 5.56
CA ILE A 62 11.14 1.34 5.49
C ILE A 62 11.31 2.18 4.22
N LEU A 63 10.27 2.22 3.37
CA LEU A 63 10.22 3.07 2.18
C LEU A 63 10.08 4.54 2.62
N ARG A 64 11.18 5.30 2.55
CA ARG A 64 11.16 6.76 2.72
C ARG A 64 10.77 7.43 1.42
N ILE A 65 9.57 8.01 1.38
CA ILE A 65 9.25 9.04 0.40
C ILE A 65 9.88 10.35 0.92
N SER A 66 11.19 10.49 0.73
CA SER A 66 11.89 11.75 0.99
C SER A 66 11.63 12.72 -0.16
N ARG A 67 11.36 13.99 0.15
CA ARG A 67 11.67 15.10 -0.77
C ARG A 67 13.08 15.56 -0.43
N ASP A 68 13.95 15.60 -1.43
CA ASP A 68 15.14 16.47 -1.38
C ASP A 68 14.71 17.94 -1.28
#